data_AF-A0A1J4RK41-F1
#
_entry.id   AF-A0A1J4RK41-F1
#
_cell.length_a   1.000
_cell.length_b   1.000
_cell.length_c   1.000
_cell.angle_alpha   90.00
_cell.angle_beta   90.00
_cell.angle_gamma   90.00
#
_symmetry.space_group_name_H-M   'P 1'
#
loop_
_entity.id
_entity.type
_entity.pdbx_description
1 polymer ?
#
loop_
_entity_poly.entity_id
_entity_poly.type
_entity_poly.pdbx_seq_one_letter_code
_entity_poly.pdbx_strand_id
1 'polypeptide(L)'
;MGLKKEVFKNLFEEASTKKYPFQKIKPYERFRGKITFNKSECVGCGLCRAYCPAECIKLSWKKKKIMVKGVEHQKIIHPIDEINIGKCIQCGLCIDVCPVKCIWFTHEFELADKDKEKLISETV
;
A
#
# COMPACT_ATOMS: atom_id res chain seq x y z
N MET A 1 -22.54 21.04 -36.43
CA MET A 1 -22.25 21.32 -35.02
C MET A 1 -20.87 21.97 -34.95
N GLY A 2 -20.80 23.30 -34.88
CA GLY A 2 -19.56 24.03 -35.20
C GLY A 2 -18.72 24.36 -33.96
N LEU A 3 -17.41 24.11 -34.05
CA LEU A 3 -16.40 24.38 -33.01
C LEU A 3 -16.55 25.75 -32.35
N LYS A 4 -16.88 26.79 -33.12
CA LYS A 4 -17.09 28.16 -32.59
C LYS A 4 -18.20 28.22 -31.54
N LYS A 5 -19.32 27.53 -31.76
CA LYS A 5 -20.46 27.51 -30.82
C LYS A 5 -20.08 26.86 -29.49
N GLU A 6 -19.32 25.77 -29.55
CA GLU A 6 -18.85 25.05 -28.36
C GLU A 6 -17.82 25.86 -27.58
N VAL A 7 -16.90 26.54 -28.28
CA VAL A 7 -15.91 27.45 -27.66
C VAL A 7 -16.59 28.60 -26.93
N PHE A 8 -17.57 29.25 -27.55
CA PHE A 8 -18.31 30.33 -26.88
C PHE A 8 -19.11 29.82 -25.67
N LYS A 9 -19.70 28.63 -25.73
CA LYS A 9 -20.42 28.03 -24.60
C LYS A 9 -19.47 27.75 -23.42
N ASN A 10 -18.36 27.08 -23.68
CA ASN A 10 -17.40 26.68 -22.63
C ASN A 10 -16.65 27.86 -22.01
N LEU A 11 -16.49 29.00 -22.71
CA LEU A 11 -15.84 30.19 -22.15
C LEU A 11 -16.60 30.78 -20.95
N PHE A 12 -17.92 30.59 -20.90
CA PHE A 12 -18.78 31.11 -19.82
C PHE A 12 -19.09 30.06 -18.74
N GLU A 13 -18.64 28.81 -18.89
CA GLU A 13 -18.79 27.78 -17.87
C GLU A 13 -17.65 27.83 -16.84
N GLU A 14 -17.89 27.31 -15.64
CA GLU A 14 -16.85 27.22 -14.63
C GLU A 14 -15.75 26.24 -15.06
N ALA A 15 -14.50 26.57 -14.73
CA ALA A 15 -13.38 25.70 -15.01
C ALA A 15 -13.48 24.40 -14.22
N SER A 16 -13.48 23.26 -14.92
CA SER A 16 -13.42 21.92 -14.28
C SER A 16 -12.12 21.67 -13.50
N THR A 17 -11.09 22.51 -13.67
CA THR A 17 -9.77 22.35 -13.07
C THR A 17 -9.79 22.58 -11.56
N LYS A 18 -9.14 21.69 -10.80
CA LYS A 18 -8.84 21.89 -9.38
C LYS A 18 -7.43 22.48 -9.23
N LYS A 19 -7.27 23.49 -8.38
CA LYS A 19 -5.97 24.18 -8.16
C LYS A 19 -5.08 23.39 -7.20
N TYR A 20 -4.48 22.28 -7.65
CA TYR A 20 -3.47 21.56 -6.88
C TYR A 20 -2.19 22.40 -6.74
N PRO A 21 -1.53 22.48 -5.57
CA PRO A 21 -1.76 21.72 -4.32
C PRO A 21 -2.74 22.36 -3.32
N PHE A 22 -3.24 23.57 -3.59
CA PHE A 22 -4.12 24.32 -2.66
C PHE A 22 -5.51 23.70 -2.48
N GLN A 23 -6.03 23.06 -3.53
CA GLN A 23 -7.29 22.33 -3.52
C GLN A 23 -7.02 20.85 -3.81
N LYS A 24 -6.82 20.05 -2.76
CA LYS A 24 -6.58 18.61 -2.87
C LYS A 24 -7.86 17.84 -3.18
N ILE A 25 -7.71 16.78 -3.96
CA ILE A 25 -8.79 15.84 -4.26
C ILE A 25 -8.85 14.83 -3.11
N LYS A 26 -10.03 14.64 -2.51
CA LYS A 26 -10.24 13.60 -1.50
C LYS A 26 -10.30 12.24 -2.21
N PRO A 27 -9.43 11.28 -1.87
CA PRO A 27 -9.50 9.95 -2.44
C PRO A 27 -10.82 9.25 -2.08
N TYR A 28 -11.28 8.37 -2.97
CA TYR A 28 -12.42 7.50 -2.69
C TYR A 28 -12.10 6.51 -1.57
N GLU A 29 -13.14 5.97 -0.93
CA GLU A 29 -12.98 5.05 0.21
C GLU A 29 -12.08 3.85 -0.10
N ARG A 30 -12.24 3.24 -1.28
CA ARG A 30 -11.47 2.07 -1.76
C ARG A 30 -10.22 2.44 -2.56
N PHE A 31 -9.75 3.67 -2.47
CA PHE A 31 -8.54 4.11 -3.17
C PHE A 31 -7.31 3.32 -2.69
N ARG A 32 -6.43 2.97 -3.62
CA ARG A 32 -5.23 2.16 -3.37
C ARG A 32 -3.99 3.05 -3.38
N GLY A 33 -3.73 3.73 -2.27
CA GLY A 33 -2.57 4.59 -2.10
C GLY A 33 -1.33 3.83 -1.64
N LYS A 34 -0.60 4.43 -0.70
CA LYS A 34 0.56 3.81 -0.06
C LYS A 34 0.16 2.53 0.66
N ILE A 35 0.92 1.48 0.47
CA ILE A 35 0.75 0.25 1.23
C ILE A 35 1.45 0.37 2.59
N THR A 36 0.77 -0.04 3.65
CA THR A 36 1.31 -0.07 5.03
C THR A 36 0.89 -1.35 5.72
N PHE A 37 1.59 -1.70 6.80
CA PHE A 37 1.35 -2.91 7.55
C PHE A 37 1.65 -2.74 9.04
N ASN A 38 0.97 -3.53 9.86
CA ASN A 38 1.23 -3.64 11.30
C ASN A 38 2.07 -4.91 11.56
N LYS A 39 3.31 -4.73 12.03
CA LYS A 39 4.25 -5.83 12.29
C LYS A 39 3.85 -6.66 13.50
N SER A 40 3.15 -6.08 14.47
CA SER A 40 2.73 -6.77 15.71
C SER A 40 1.63 -7.81 15.45
N GLU A 41 0.74 -7.52 14.51
CA GLU A 41 -0.35 -8.41 14.10
C GLU A 41 0.09 -9.47 13.07
N CYS A 42 1.25 -9.27 12.44
CA CYS A 42 1.75 -10.18 11.43
C CYS A 42 2.13 -11.56 12.03
N VAL A 43 1.44 -12.61 11.60
CA VAL A 43 1.73 -14.00 12.00
C VAL A 43 2.91 -14.63 11.27
N GLY A 44 3.46 -13.94 10.28
CA GLY A 44 4.62 -14.39 9.51
C GLY A 44 4.37 -15.62 8.63
N CYS A 45 3.19 -15.71 7.99
CA CYS A 45 2.82 -16.81 7.10
C CYS A 45 3.48 -16.74 5.71
N GLY A 46 3.99 -15.56 5.30
CA GLY A 46 4.66 -15.37 4.01
C GLY A 46 3.77 -15.32 2.76
N LEU A 47 2.44 -15.47 2.90
CA LEU A 47 1.51 -15.45 1.76
C LEU A 47 1.56 -14.14 0.97
N CYS A 48 1.68 -13.00 1.65
CA CYS A 48 1.76 -11.69 0.98
C CYS A 48 2.94 -11.61 -0.01
N ARG A 49 4.11 -12.17 0.34
CA ARG A 49 5.28 -12.23 -0.54
C ARG A 49 5.06 -13.22 -1.69
N ALA A 50 4.52 -14.40 -1.40
CA ALA A 50 4.26 -15.43 -2.41
C ALA A 50 3.32 -14.95 -3.53
N TYR A 51 2.31 -14.14 -3.18
CA TYR A 51 1.33 -13.60 -4.12
C TYR A 51 1.70 -12.21 -4.66
N CYS A 52 2.86 -11.64 -4.29
CA CYS A 52 3.28 -10.32 -4.76
C CYS A 52 3.88 -10.43 -6.17
N PRO A 53 3.21 -9.93 -7.23
CA PRO A 53 3.74 -10.04 -8.60
C PRO A 53 4.98 -9.17 -8.83
N ALA A 54 5.19 -8.15 -8.01
CA ALA A 54 6.33 -7.23 -8.11
C ALA A 54 7.50 -7.59 -7.18
N GLU A 55 7.37 -8.67 -6.41
CA GLU A 55 8.36 -9.14 -5.44
C GLU A 55 8.89 -8.03 -4.49
N CYS A 56 8.01 -7.10 -4.10
CA CYS A 56 8.40 -5.90 -3.37
C CYS A 56 8.42 -6.06 -1.84
N ILE A 57 7.99 -7.21 -1.31
CA ILE A 57 7.85 -7.47 0.13
C ILE A 57 9.02 -8.31 0.61
N LYS A 58 9.85 -7.79 1.53
CA LYS A 58 10.87 -8.60 2.21
C LYS A 58 10.33 -9.14 3.54
N LEU A 59 10.68 -10.39 3.82
CA LEU A 59 10.33 -11.06 5.07
C LEU A 59 11.61 -11.28 5.88
N SER A 60 11.51 -11.14 7.20
CA SER A 60 12.59 -11.47 8.13
C SER A 60 12.51 -12.93 8.58
N TRP A 61 13.58 -13.46 9.16
CA TRP A 61 13.61 -14.79 9.76
C TRP A 61 13.63 -14.65 11.28
N LYS A 62 12.57 -15.09 11.98
CA LYS A 62 12.49 -15.01 13.44
C LYS A 62 12.08 -16.34 14.06
N LYS A 63 12.69 -16.67 15.19
CA LYS A 63 12.27 -17.78 16.05
C LYS A 63 11.24 -17.27 17.05
N LYS A 64 10.02 -17.80 17.00
CA LYS A 64 8.96 -17.51 17.96
C LYS A 64 8.80 -18.71 18.87
N LYS A 65 8.88 -18.49 20.19
CA LYS A 65 8.52 -19.50 21.18
C LYS A 65 7.00 -19.67 21.19
N ILE A 66 6.56 -20.91 21.13
CA ILE A 66 5.15 -21.30 21.22
C ILE A 66 5.02 -22.39 22.29
N MET A 67 3.96 -22.34 23.08
CA MET A 67 3.65 -23.41 24.04
C MET A 67 2.59 -24.32 23.43
N VAL A 68 2.87 -25.62 23.36
CA VAL A 68 1.92 -26.63 22.89
C VAL A 68 1.85 -27.70 23.97
N LYS A 69 0.66 -27.89 24.57
CA LYS A 69 0.44 -28.86 25.66
C LYS A 69 1.44 -28.73 26.83
N GLY A 70 1.82 -27.49 27.18
CA GLY A 70 2.75 -27.21 28.28
C GLY A 70 4.24 -27.39 27.94
N VAL A 71 4.58 -27.76 26.70
CA VAL A 71 5.97 -27.86 26.24
C VAL A 71 6.32 -26.63 25.41
N GLU A 72 7.47 -26.01 25.69
CA GLU A 72 8.03 -24.95 24.85
C GLU A 72 8.56 -25.54 23.54
N HIS A 73 8.02 -25.07 22.42
CA HIS A 73 8.55 -25.32 21.09
C HIS A 73 9.04 -24.01 20.46
N GLN A 74 9.98 -24.12 19.54
CA GLN A 74 10.40 -23.00 18.69
C GLN A 74 9.83 -23.18 17.29
N LYS A 75 9.08 -22.17 16.83
CA LYS A 75 8.57 -22.09 15.46
C LYS A 75 9.31 -20.99 14.73
N ILE A 76 9.74 -21.27 13.50
CA ILE A 76 10.27 -20.25 12.61
C ILE A 76 9.07 -19.54 11.96
N ILE A 77 9.10 -18.21 11.97
CA ILE A 77 8.10 -17.35 11.32
C ILE A 77 8.79 -16.36 10.40
N HIS A 78 8.04 -15.90 9.38
CA HIS A 78 8.52 -14.95 8.37
C HIS A 78 7.71 -13.66 8.37
N PRO A 79 7.82 -12.80 9.41
CA PRO A 79 7.08 -11.56 9.46
C PRO A 79 7.61 -10.57 8.42
N ILE A 80 6.70 -9.71 7.93
CA ILE A 80 7.04 -8.63 7.00
C ILE A 80 8.06 -7.72 7.68
N ASP A 81 9.12 -7.40 6.95
CA ASP A 81 10.18 -6.52 7.44
C ASP A 81 10.12 -5.15 6.79
N GLU A 82 10.07 -5.12 5.46
CA GLU A 82 9.96 -3.93 4.65
C GLU A 82 9.11 -4.19 3.40
N ILE A 83 8.49 -3.12 2.88
CA ILE A 83 7.81 -3.14 1.58
C ILE A 83 8.41 -2.02 0.73
N ASN A 84 8.90 -2.38 -0.46
CA ASN A 84 9.41 -1.39 -1.41
C ASN A 84 8.24 -0.80 -2.23
N ILE A 85 7.85 0.43 -1.88
CA ILE A 85 6.77 1.16 -2.54
C ILE A 85 7.16 1.51 -3.99
N GLY A 86 8.45 1.80 -4.24
CA GLY A 86 8.95 2.09 -5.60
C GLY A 86 8.82 0.92 -6.58
N LYS A 87 8.71 -0.32 -6.09
CA LYS A 87 8.41 -1.51 -6.90
C LYS A 87 6.94 -1.91 -6.86
N CYS A 88 6.20 -1.50 -5.83
CA CYS A 88 4.83 -1.93 -5.61
C CYS A 88 3.89 -1.42 -6.73
N ILE A 89 3.14 -2.32 -7.35
CA ILE A 89 2.14 -1.97 -8.38
C ILE A 89 0.73 -1.72 -7.82
N GLN A 90 0.59 -1.66 -6.49
CA GLN A 90 -0.67 -1.34 -5.79
C GLN A 90 -1.87 -2.21 -6.20
N CYS A 91 -1.62 -3.50 -6.53
CA CYS A 91 -2.66 -4.42 -7.02
C CYS A 91 -3.62 -4.93 -5.93
N GLY A 92 -3.21 -4.92 -4.65
CA GLY A 92 -4.04 -5.33 -3.50
C GLY A 92 -4.02 -6.82 -3.16
N LEU A 93 -3.39 -7.69 -3.96
CA LEU A 93 -3.37 -9.14 -3.73
C LEU A 93 -2.87 -9.54 -2.34
N CYS A 94 -1.85 -8.85 -1.83
CA CYS A 94 -1.31 -9.09 -0.49
C CYS A 94 -2.31 -8.81 0.64
N ILE A 95 -3.26 -7.89 0.45
CA ILE A 95 -4.34 -7.57 1.38
C ILE A 95 -5.40 -8.67 1.35
N ASP A 96 -5.73 -9.16 0.15
CA ASP A 96 -6.74 -10.21 -0.02
C ASP A 96 -6.29 -11.52 0.64
N VAL A 97 -5.04 -11.93 0.41
CA VAL A 97 -4.49 -13.19 0.94
C VAL A 97 -4.05 -13.12 2.40
N CYS A 98 -3.99 -11.93 3.02
CA CYS A 98 -3.56 -11.81 4.41
C CYS A 98 -4.65 -12.38 5.34
N PRO A 99 -4.36 -13.44 6.13
CA PRO A 99 -5.38 -14.09 6.96
C PRO A 99 -5.76 -13.25 8.19
N VAL A 100 -4.85 -12.39 8.65
CA VAL A 100 -5.04 -11.52 9.83
C VAL A 100 -5.28 -10.07 9.45
N LYS A 101 -5.35 -9.75 8.14
CA LYS A 101 -5.57 -8.40 7.60
C LYS A 101 -4.63 -7.31 8.18
N CYS A 102 -3.40 -7.68 8.53
CA CYS A 102 -2.39 -6.76 9.06
C CYS A 102 -1.73 -5.84 8.01
N ILE A 103 -2.20 -5.83 6.75
CA ILE A 103 -1.66 -5.04 5.64
C ILE A 103 -2.83 -4.37 4.92
N TRP A 104 -2.70 -3.08 4.61
CA TRP A 104 -3.77 -2.28 4.00
C TRP A 104 -3.22 -1.13 3.15
N PHE A 105 -4.10 -0.48 2.38
CA PHE A 105 -3.81 0.75 1.67
C PHE A 105 -4.23 1.97 2.47
N THR A 106 -3.40 3.01 2.46
CA THR A 106 -3.79 4.34 2.93
C THR A 106 -4.36 5.17 1.78
N HIS A 107 -4.84 6.37 2.10
CA HIS A 107 -5.23 7.39 1.12
C HIS A 107 -4.07 8.31 0.72
N GLU A 108 -2.84 8.02 1.16
CA GLU A 108 -1.64 8.77 0.78
C GLU A 108 -1.21 8.38 -0.65
N PHE A 109 -1.20 9.34 -1.57
CA PHE A 109 -0.78 9.15 -2.96
C PHE A 109 0.41 10.02 -3.36
N GLU A 110 0.77 11.01 -2.55
CA GLU A 110 1.88 11.94 -2.78
C GLU A 110 3.22 11.32 -2.34
N LEU A 111 3.61 10.19 -2.95
CA LEU A 111 4.72 9.33 -2.50
C LEU A 111 6.06 9.62 -3.20
N ALA A 112 6.13 10.67 -4.00
CA ALA A 112 7.31 10.99 -4.78
C ALA A 112 8.46 11.43 -3.87
N ASP A 113 9.60 10.77 -3.99
CA ASP A 113 10.85 11.15 -3.35
C ASP A 113 12.00 11.14 -4.38
N LYS A 114 13.08 11.85 -4.07
CA LYS A 114 14.29 11.92 -4.90
C LYS A 114 15.17 10.69 -4.72
N ASP A 115 15.17 10.13 -3.51
CA ASP A 115 16.03 9.01 -3.13
C ASP A 115 15.24 7.70 -3.15
N LYS A 116 15.83 6.63 -3.70
CA LYS A 116 15.14 5.33 -3.84
C LYS A 116 14.97 4.64 -2.49
N GLU A 117 15.90 4.87 -1.58
CA GLU A 117 15.95 4.28 -0.24
C GLU A 117 14.74 4.72 0.60
N LYS A 118 14.26 5.95 0.40
CA LYS A 118 13.08 6.48 1.09
C LYS A 118 11.75 5.89 0.61
N LEU A 119 11.76 5.19 -0.53
CA LEU A 119 10.59 4.45 -1.03
C LEU A 119 10.45 3.07 -0.40
N ILE A 120 11.32 2.71 0.55
CA ILE A 120 11.20 1.49 1.33
C ILE A 120 10.42 1.85 2.59
N SER A 121 9.16 1.39 2.69
CA SER A 121 8.37 1.59 3.90
C SER A 121 8.73 0.56 4.95
N GLU A 122 9.17 1.06 6.09
CA GLU A 122 9.26 0.33 7.36
C GLU A 122 7.96 0.52 8.15
N THR A 123 7.73 -0.34 9.16
CA THR A 123 6.48 -0.39 9.93
C THR A 123 6.14 0.93 10.64
N VAL A 124 4.85 1.23 10.78
CA VAL A 124 4.30 2.22 11.74
C VAL A 124 4.26 1.64 13.16
#